data_AF-A0AAU9W2W2-F1
#
_entry.id   AF-A0AAU9W2W2-F1
#
_cell.length_a   1.000
_cell.length_b   1.000
_cell.length_c   1.000
_cell.angle_alpha   90.00
_cell.angle_beta   90.00
_cell.angle_gamma   90.00
#
_symmetry.space_group_name_H-M   'P 1'
#
loop_
_entity.id
_entity.type
_entity.pdbx_description
1 polymer ?
#
loop_
_entity_poly.entity_id
_entity_poly.type
_entity_poly.pdbx_seq_one_letter_code
_entity_poly.pdbx_strand_id
1 'polypeptide(L)'
;MLGRVAVFHDEVQERKIVKDDVMFKAYYGAYWLVKKEISNRKFQSLLDFLKFLGLNEMEHFQYFSAGFMREIFLALGSALLDKLLERVKKAYCYSLLTKEVTDVSVLEMFVTFIQYFDKRYRES
;
A
#
# COMPACT_ATOMS: atom_id res chain seq x y z
N MET A 1 -8.53 28.88 -30.40
CA MET A 1 -9.20 27.92 -29.50
C MET A 1 -9.00 26.46 -29.92
N LEU A 2 -8.98 26.13 -31.21
CA LEU A 2 -8.80 24.74 -31.70
C LEU A 2 -7.50 24.05 -31.24
N GLY A 3 -6.36 24.73 -31.23
CA GLY A 3 -5.08 24.13 -30.80
C GLY A 3 -5.02 23.74 -29.32
N ARG A 4 -5.75 24.45 -28.43
CA ARG A 4 -5.81 24.06 -27.01
C ARG A 4 -6.69 22.83 -26.80
N VAL A 5 -7.81 22.75 -27.52
CA VAL A 5 -8.74 21.61 -27.41
C VAL A 5 -8.09 20.30 -27.89
N ALA A 6 -7.23 20.36 -28.91
CA ALA A 6 -6.46 19.20 -29.37
C ALA A 6 -5.46 18.71 -28.32
N VAL A 7 -4.67 19.61 -27.71
CA VAL A 7 -3.71 19.27 -26.65
C VAL A 7 -4.43 18.68 -25.42
N PHE A 8 -5.56 19.26 -25.01
CA PHE A 8 -6.37 18.71 -23.92
C PHE A 8 -6.96 17.33 -24.26
N HIS A 9 -7.32 17.10 -25.53
CA HIS A 9 -7.86 15.81 -25.96
C HIS A 9 -6.79 14.71 -25.95
N ASP A 10 -5.59 15.03 -26.43
CA ASP A 10 -4.45 14.12 -26.44
C ASP A 10 -4.00 13.80 -25.00
N GLU A 11 -3.88 14.82 -24.12
CA GLU A 11 -3.60 14.59 -22.69
C GLU A 11 -4.66 13.71 -22.00
N VAL A 12 -5.94 13.86 -22.35
CA VAL A 12 -7.03 13.05 -21.77
C VAL A 12 -7.02 11.62 -22.32
N GLN A 13 -6.64 11.41 -23.58
CA GLN A 13 -6.47 10.08 -24.15
C GLN A 13 -5.24 9.37 -23.59
N GLU A 14 -4.09 10.03 -23.52
CA GLU A 14 -2.87 9.50 -22.89
C GLU A 14 -3.13 9.14 -21.43
N ARG A 15 -3.79 10.01 -20.67
CA ARG A 15 -4.20 9.71 -19.30
C ARG A 15 -5.07 8.48 -19.19
N LYS A 16 -5.93 8.16 -20.16
CA LYS A 16 -6.77 6.94 -20.15
C LYS A 16 -5.95 5.69 -20.47
N ILE A 17 -5.00 5.78 -21.39
CA ILE A 17 -4.14 4.67 -21.81
C ILE A 17 -3.12 4.32 -20.72
N VAL A 18 -2.56 5.34 -20.07
CA VAL A 18 -1.49 5.21 -19.07
C VAL A 18 -2.05 5.04 -17.64
N LYS A 19 -3.36 5.27 -17.44
CA LYS A 19 -4.03 5.19 -16.13
C LYS A 19 -3.80 3.87 -15.42
N ASP A 20 -4.01 2.77 -16.13
CA ASP A 20 -3.99 1.45 -15.51
C ASP A 20 -2.58 1.05 -15.11
N ASP A 21 -1.58 1.40 -15.92
CA ASP A 21 -0.16 1.18 -15.62
C ASP A 21 0.31 2.05 -14.44
N VAL A 22 -0.05 3.33 -14.39
CA VAL A 22 0.27 4.24 -13.27
C VAL A 22 -0.40 3.78 -11.98
N MET A 23 -1.67 3.38 -12.05
CA MET A 23 -2.40 2.80 -10.91
C MET A 23 -1.72 1.52 -10.43
N PHE A 24 -1.36 0.63 -11.35
CA PHE A 24 -0.69 -0.63 -11.03
C PHE A 24 0.65 -0.36 -10.33
N LYS A 25 1.51 0.50 -10.89
CA LYS A 25 2.80 0.89 -10.29
C LYS A 25 2.63 1.51 -8.90
N ALA A 26 1.67 2.42 -8.75
CA ALA A 26 1.37 3.06 -7.48
C ALA A 26 0.91 2.02 -6.43
N TYR A 27 -0.05 1.16 -6.74
CA TYR A 27 -0.54 0.15 -5.82
C TYR A 27 0.50 -0.92 -5.51
N TYR A 28 1.35 -1.27 -6.46
CA TYR A 28 2.47 -2.19 -6.22
C TYR A 28 3.50 -1.56 -5.27
N GLY A 29 3.77 -0.27 -5.41
CA GLY A 29 4.56 0.49 -4.44
C GLY A 29 3.94 0.52 -3.05
N ALA A 30 2.63 0.76 -2.94
CA ALA A 30 1.90 0.71 -1.68
C ALA A 30 1.97 -0.68 -1.03
N TYR A 31 1.77 -1.74 -1.82
CA TYR A 31 1.92 -3.12 -1.39
C TYR A 31 3.33 -3.40 -0.87
N TRP A 32 4.37 -2.91 -1.55
CA TRP A 32 5.75 -3.06 -1.11
C TRP A 32 6.00 -2.40 0.25
N LEU A 33 5.47 -1.19 0.48
CA LEU A 33 5.55 -0.53 1.79
C LEU A 33 4.92 -1.37 2.89
N VAL A 34 3.69 -1.88 2.67
CA VAL A 34 3.00 -2.74 3.65
C VAL A 34 3.80 -4.02 3.91
N LYS A 35 4.27 -4.67 2.85
CA LYS A 35 5.06 -5.92 2.94
C LYS A 35 6.38 -5.74 3.69
N LYS A 36 6.98 -4.55 3.60
CA LYS A 36 8.23 -4.20 4.31
C LYS A 36 7.98 -3.51 5.66
N GLU A 37 6.72 -3.43 6.10
CA GLU A 37 6.33 -2.78 7.35
C GLU A 37 6.77 -1.30 7.43
N ILE A 38 6.84 -0.64 6.27
CA ILE A 38 7.20 0.78 6.16
C ILE A 38 5.92 1.61 6.29
N SER A 39 6.01 2.71 7.05
CA SER A 39 4.89 3.63 7.25
C SER A 39 4.29 4.11 5.92
N ASN A 40 2.96 4.05 5.81
CA ASN A 40 2.20 4.58 4.67
C ASN A 40 2.44 6.07 4.38
N ARG A 41 2.91 6.84 5.38
CA ARG A 41 3.33 8.24 5.23
C ARG A 41 4.48 8.40 4.22
N LYS A 42 5.23 7.34 3.93
CA LYS A 42 6.31 7.32 2.94
C LYS A 42 5.81 7.12 1.50
N PHE A 43 4.51 6.89 1.29
CA PHE A 43 3.98 6.63 -0.04
C PHE A 43 4.21 7.79 -1.02
N GLN A 44 3.98 9.03 -0.59
CA GLN A 44 4.25 10.19 -1.44
C GLN A 44 5.73 10.25 -1.84
N SER A 45 6.62 10.11 -0.85
CA SER A 45 8.06 10.11 -1.09
C SER A 45 8.51 8.96 -1.99
N LEU A 46 7.83 7.81 -1.96
CA LEU A 46 8.08 6.70 -2.87
C LEU A 46 7.68 7.07 -4.31
N LEU A 47 6.52 7.69 -4.51
CA LEU A 47 6.10 8.15 -5.83
C LEU A 47 7.05 9.21 -6.39
N ASP A 48 7.51 10.14 -5.54
CA ASP A 48 8.48 11.16 -5.94
C ASP A 48 9.84 10.53 -6.33
N PHE A 49 10.25 9.48 -5.62
CA PHE A 49 11.43 8.69 -5.99
C PHE A 49 11.27 7.98 -7.33
N LEU A 50 10.10 7.38 -7.61
CA LEU A 50 9.84 6.73 -8.89
C LEU A 50 9.90 7.74 -10.06
N LYS A 51 9.37 8.96 -9.86
CA LYS A 51 9.50 10.05 -10.83
C LYS A 51 10.97 10.43 -11.05
N PHE A 52 11.75 10.56 -9.98
CA PHE A 52 13.18 10.85 -10.08
C PHE A 52 13.96 9.79 -10.88
N LEU A 53 13.55 8.53 -10.82
CA LEU A 53 14.13 7.43 -11.59
C LEU A 53 13.70 7.39 -13.07
N GLY A 54 12.87 8.33 -13.53
CA GLY A 54 12.44 8.44 -14.93
C GLY A 54 11.06 7.85 -15.22
N LEU A 55 10.30 7.44 -14.21
CA LEU A 55 8.89 7.07 -14.37
C LEU A 55 8.01 8.33 -14.30
N ASN A 56 8.17 9.20 -15.32
CA ASN A 56 7.52 10.50 -15.37
C ASN A 56 5.99 10.38 -15.37
N GLU A 57 5.44 9.31 -15.95
CA GLU A 57 4.00 9.01 -15.98
C GLU A 57 3.35 8.95 -14.60
N MET A 58 4.13 8.73 -13.53
CA MET A 58 3.65 8.75 -12.15
C MET A 58 3.15 10.15 -11.72
N GLU A 59 3.42 11.20 -12.49
CA GLU A 59 2.79 12.52 -12.30
C GLU A 59 1.28 12.50 -12.52
N HIS A 60 0.78 11.54 -13.30
CA HIS A 60 -0.64 11.38 -13.57
C HIS A 60 -1.40 10.64 -12.46
N PHE A 61 -0.72 10.13 -11.43
CA PHE A 61 -1.39 9.58 -10.26
C PHE A 61 -2.03 10.73 -9.47
N GLN A 62 -3.37 10.78 -9.42
CA GLN A 62 -4.12 11.90 -8.84
C GLN A 62 -4.83 11.56 -7.52
N TYR A 63 -4.65 10.34 -7.02
CA TYR A 63 -5.46 9.82 -5.93
C TYR A 63 -4.78 9.97 -4.56
N PHE A 64 -4.76 11.20 -4.06
CA PHE A 64 -4.07 11.55 -2.80
C PHE A 64 -4.99 11.95 -1.66
N SER A 65 -6.31 11.82 -1.82
CA SER A 65 -7.21 12.16 -0.73
C SER A 65 -6.93 11.24 0.47
N ALA A 66 -6.94 11.81 1.68
CA ALA A 66 -6.63 11.06 2.89
C ALA A 66 -7.57 9.86 3.07
N GLY A 67 -8.85 10.00 2.70
CA GLY A 67 -9.84 8.92 2.74
C GLY A 67 -9.49 7.79 1.77
N PHE A 68 -9.17 8.11 0.52
CA PHE A 68 -8.80 7.11 -0.49
C PHE A 68 -7.52 6.37 -0.13
N MET A 69 -6.49 7.11 0.30
CA MET A 69 -5.23 6.55 0.77
C MET A 69 -5.44 5.59 1.95
N ARG A 70 -6.28 5.97 2.91
CA ARG A 70 -6.65 5.11 4.02
C ARG A 70 -7.31 3.81 3.54
N GLU A 71 -8.26 3.90 2.63
CA GLU A 71 -8.97 2.73 2.09
C GLU A 71 -8.03 1.75 1.38
N ILE A 72 -7.10 2.23 0.55
CA ILE A 72 -6.10 1.36 -0.09
C ILE A 72 -5.25 0.63 0.93
N PHE A 73 -4.69 1.37 1.89
CA PHE A 73 -3.80 0.76 2.88
C PHE A 73 -4.55 -0.21 3.81
N LEU A 74 -5.83 0.05 4.12
CA LEU A 74 -6.68 -0.89 4.83
C LEU A 74 -6.94 -2.15 3.99
N ALA A 75 -7.31 -2.01 2.71
CA ALA A 75 -7.57 -3.15 1.84
C ALA A 75 -6.32 -4.04 1.65
N LEU A 76 -5.15 -3.41 1.40
CA LEU A 76 -3.87 -4.11 1.29
C LEU A 76 -3.48 -4.77 2.61
N GLY A 77 -3.61 -4.05 3.72
CA GLY A 77 -3.30 -4.56 5.05
C GLY A 77 -4.14 -5.78 5.42
N SER A 78 -5.46 -5.70 5.21
CA SER A 78 -6.39 -6.81 5.46
C SER A 78 -6.06 -8.03 4.60
N ALA A 79 -5.85 -7.85 3.29
CA ALA A 79 -5.50 -8.96 2.40
C ALA A 79 -4.15 -9.61 2.77
N LEU A 80 -3.18 -8.84 3.26
CA LEU A 80 -1.91 -9.39 3.74
C LEU A 80 -2.08 -10.14 5.06
N LEU A 81 -2.89 -9.60 5.96
CA LEU A 81 -3.21 -10.19 7.25
C LEU A 81 -3.92 -11.53 7.06
N ASP A 82 -4.92 -11.62 6.17
CA ASP A 82 -5.61 -12.88 5.88
C ASP A 82 -4.64 -13.96 5.39
N LYS A 83 -3.73 -13.61 4.46
CA LYS A 83 -2.67 -14.51 4.00
C LYS A 83 -1.68 -14.90 5.10
N LEU A 84 -1.41 -14.00 6.05
CA LEU A 84 -0.57 -14.30 7.20
C LEU A 84 -1.30 -15.26 8.15
N LEU A 85 -2.57 -15.02 8.45
CA LEU A 85 -3.39 -15.87 9.31
C LEU A 85 -3.57 -17.27 8.73
N GLU A 86 -3.73 -17.42 7.41
CA GLU A 86 -3.71 -18.73 6.76
C GLU A 86 -2.41 -19.51 6.99
N ARG A 87 -1.27 -18.81 7.03
CA ARG A 87 0.04 -19.42 7.31
C ARG A 87 0.17 -19.77 8.78
N VAL A 88 -0.21 -18.88 9.68
CA VAL A 88 -0.22 -19.12 11.13
C VAL A 88 -1.08 -20.33 11.47
N LYS A 89 -2.29 -20.43 10.92
CA LYS A 89 -3.19 -21.58 11.13
C LYS A 89 -2.61 -22.92 10.66
N LYS A 90 -1.70 -22.90 9.69
CA LYS A 90 -0.99 -24.08 9.17
C LYS A 90 0.34 -24.33 9.90
N ALA A 91 0.79 -23.40 10.73
CA ALA A 91 2.02 -23.54 11.49
C ALA A 91 1.83 -24.58 12.60
N TYR A 92 2.90 -25.32 12.91
CA TYR A 92 2.87 -26.33 13.97
C TYR A 92 2.70 -25.68 15.36
N CYS A 93 3.32 -24.53 15.57
CA CYS A 93 3.13 -23.72 16.77
C CYS A 93 3.15 -22.23 16.43
N TYR A 94 2.42 -21.46 17.25
CA TYR A 94 2.45 -20.01 17.25
C TYR A 94 2.29 -19.51 18.70
N SER A 95 2.83 -18.33 18.99
CA SER A 95 2.61 -17.60 20.23
C SER A 95 1.80 -16.33 19.95
N LEU A 96 0.97 -15.96 20.92
CA LEU A 96 0.19 -14.72 20.91
C LEU A 96 0.62 -13.88 22.11
N LEU A 97 0.93 -12.61 21.87
CA LEU A 97 1.15 -11.63 22.93
C LEU A 97 0.11 -10.54 22.77
N THR A 98 -0.91 -10.56 23.62
CA THR A 98 -1.92 -9.51 23.68
C THR A 98 -1.58 -8.54 24.80
N LYS A 99 -1.50 -7.26 24.46
CA LYS A 99 -1.26 -6.19 25.42
C LYS A 99 -2.37 -5.16 25.30
N GLU A 100 -2.92 -4.78 26.45
CA GLU A 100 -3.79 -3.63 26.56
C GLU A 100 -2.96 -2.34 26.47
N VAL A 101 -3.38 -1.44 25.60
CA VAL A 101 -2.74 -0.14 25.37
C VAL A 101 -3.81 0.93 25.56
N THR A 102 -3.56 1.85 26.49
CA THR A 102 -4.38 3.04 26.67
C THR A 102 -3.87 4.15 25.75
N ASP A 103 -4.70 4.64 24.82
CA ASP A 103 -4.37 5.84 24.03
C ASP A 103 -4.51 7.12 24.89
N VAL A 104 -3.92 8.23 24.44
CA VAL A 104 -4.03 9.57 25.04
C VAL A 104 -5.51 10.01 25.16
N SER A 105 -6.39 9.41 24.36
CA SER A 105 -7.84 9.62 24.35
C SER A 105 -8.64 8.73 25.33
N VAL A 106 -7.99 7.95 26.20
CA VAL A 106 -8.64 7.04 27.18
C VAL A 106 -9.53 5.98 26.51
N LEU A 107 -9.13 5.52 25.33
CA LEU A 107 -9.71 4.33 24.70
C LEU A 107 -8.80 3.13 25.00
N GLU A 108 -9.35 2.12 25.65
CA GLU A 108 -8.69 0.82 25.83
C GLU A 108 -8.61 0.12 24.46
N MET A 109 -7.41 -0.07 23.93
CA MET A 109 -7.15 -0.85 22.73
C MET A 109 -6.36 -2.12 23.08
N PHE A 110 -6.81 -3.28 22.61
CA PHE A 110 -6.01 -4.50 22.68
C PHE A 110 -5.18 -4.68 21.41
N VAL A 111 -3.86 -4.75 21.58
CA VAL A 111 -2.93 -5.05 20.49
C VAL A 111 -2.43 -6.48 20.66
N THR A 112 -2.66 -7.32 19.66
CA THR A 112 -2.17 -8.72 19.65
C THR A 112 -1.05 -8.88 18.64
N PHE A 113 0.11 -9.34 19.12
CA PHE A 113 1.24 -9.75 18.31
C PHE A 113 1.21 -11.27 18.13
N ILE A 114 1.52 -11.75 16.92
CA ILE A 114 1.59 -13.17 16.60
C ILE A 114 3.02 -13.51 16.17
N GLN A 115 3.61 -14.54 16.76
CA GLN A 115 4.86 -15.14 16.26
C GLN A 115 4.61 -16.60 15.91
N TYR A 116 5.13 -17.08 14.79
CA TYR A 116 4.96 -18.47 14.36
C TYR A 116 6.18 -18.95 13.61
N PHE A 117 6.38 -20.27 13.58
CA PHE A 117 7.46 -20.87 12.81
C PHE A 117 7.04 -21.12 11.36
N ASP A 118 7.60 -20.37 10.41
CA ASP A 118 7.40 -20.60 8.98
C ASP A 118 8.52 -21.48 8.41
N LYS A 119 8.20 -22.73 8.06
CA LYS A 119 9.15 -23.69 7.48
C LYS A 119 9.71 -23.25 6.12
N ARG A 120 9.04 -22.31 5.42
CA ARG A 120 9.40 -21.89 4.06
C ARG A 120 10.40 -20.74 3.98
N TYR A 121 10.74 -20.10 5.11
CA TYR A 121 11.61 -18.91 5.10
C TYR A 121 13.12 -19.23 5.10
N ARG A 122 13.51 -20.52 5.09
CA ARG A 122 14.93 -20.94 5.12
C ARG A 122 15.59 -21.05 3.74
N GLU A 123 14.89 -20.73 2.66
CA GLU A 123 15.43 -20.80 1.29
C GLU A 123 15.25 -19.43 0.60
N SER A 124 16.12 -18.47 0.90
CA SER A 124 16.26 -17.19 0.20
C SER A 124 17.67 -16.64 0.38
#